data_AF-A0A497T172-F1
#
_entry.id   AF-A0A497T172-F1
#
_cell.length_a   1.000
_cell.length_b   1.000
_cell.length_c   1.000
_cell.angle_alpha   90.00
_cell.angle_beta   90.00
_cell.angle_gamma   90.00
#
_symmetry.space_group_name_H-M   'P 1'
#
loop_
_entity.id
_entity.type
_entity.pdbx_description
1 polymer ?
#
loop_
_entity_poly.entity_id
_entity_poly.type
_entity_poly.pdbx_seq_one_letter_code
_entity_poly.pdbx_strand_id
1 'polypeptide(L)'
;MHPDTVRMYMNCIRTIFTKENYRKFLQMHGKDGEMAKKWIIIYHKLGRDRKKTNHAFELFAGKKTHKVLDSIDKLIELNKKKIEILKRIREGLFYKIIEEEVK
;
A
#
# COMPACT_ATOMS: atom_id res chain seq x y z
N MET A 1 18.74 10.32 -6.78
CA MET A 1 19.11 9.03 -7.42
C MET A 1 19.98 9.34 -8.64
N HIS A 2 21.08 8.60 -8.89
CA HIS A 2 21.95 8.84 -10.06
C HIS A 2 21.19 8.58 -11.38
N PRO A 3 21.40 9.35 -12.46
CA PRO A 3 20.68 9.19 -13.73
C PRO A 3 20.76 7.79 -14.33
N ASP A 4 21.90 7.12 -14.21
CA ASP A 4 22.07 5.75 -14.69
C ASP A 4 21.21 4.74 -13.92
N THR A 5 21.03 4.96 -12.62
CA THR A 5 20.16 4.13 -11.78
C THR A 5 18.69 4.32 -12.16
N VAL A 6 18.28 5.57 -12.44
CA VAL A 6 16.93 5.86 -12.95
C VAL A 6 16.71 5.15 -14.29
N ARG A 7 17.68 5.26 -15.22
CA ARG A 7 17.62 4.58 -16.53
C ARG A 7 17.49 3.07 -16.37
N MET A 8 18.26 2.47 -15.46
CA MET A 8 18.19 1.04 -15.16
C MET A 8 16.79 0.63 -14.69
N TYR A 9 16.21 1.33 -13.70
CA TYR A 9 14.87 1.01 -13.21
C TYR A 9 13.78 1.20 -14.27
N MET A 10 13.88 2.26 -15.07
CA MET A 10 12.95 2.47 -16.19
C MET A 10 13.01 1.35 -17.22
N ASN A 11 14.22 0.85 -17.52
CA ASN A 11 14.40 -0.30 -18.41
C ASN A 11 13.80 -1.59 -17.82
N CYS A 12 13.98 -1.84 -16.52
CA CYS A 12 13.34 -2.98 -15.85
C CYS A 12 11.81 -2.88 -15.89
N ILE A 13 11.23 -1.71 -15.60
CA ILE A 13 9.78 -1.53 -15.68
C ILE A 13 9.26 -1.76 -17.10
N ARG A 14 9.99 -1.30 -18.12
CA ARG A 14 9.66 -1.53 -19.53
C ARG A 14 9.60 -3.02 -19.89
N THR A 15 10.43 -3.86 -19.28
CA THR A 15 10.40 -5.32 -19.53
C THR A 15 9.30 -6.03 -18.74
N ILE A 16 8.95 -5.53 -17.55
CA ILE A 16 7.92 -6.11 -16.69
C ILE A 16 6.51 -5.81 -17.25
N PHE A 17 6.22 -4.54 -17.55
CA PHE A 17 4.90 -4.10 -18.00
C PHE A 17 4.58 -4.49 -19.45
N THR A 18 3.29 -4.60 -19.76
CA THR A 18 2.82 -4.60 -21.15
C THR A 18 3.09 -3.23 -21.77
N LYS A 19 3.07 -3.17 -23.10
CA LYS A 19 3.26 -1.90 -23.83
C LYS A 19 2.24 -0.83 -23.40
N GLU A 20 1.00 -1.24 -23.14
CA GLU A 20 -0.07 -0.34 -22.69
C GLU A 20 0.17 0.16 -21.25
N ASN A 21 0.46 -0.75 -20.31
CA ASN A 21 0.69 -0.37 -18.92
C ASN A 21 1.97 0.45 -18.75
N TYR A 22 3.01 0.20 -19.56
CA TYR A 22 4.19 1.04 -19.59
C TYR A 22 3.89 2.46 -20.07
N ARG A 23 3.05 2.62 -21.10
CA ARG A 23 2.59 3.96 -21.54
C ARG A 23 1.81 4.67 -20.46
N LYS A 24 0.87 3.99 -19.80
CA LYS A 24 0.10 4.56 -18.67
C LYS A 24 1.01 4.95 -17.51
N PHE A 25 1.99 4.11 -17.16
CA PHE A 25 2.99 4.43 -16.15
C PHE A 25 3.75 5.72 -16.48
N LEU A 26 4.21 5.88 -17.72
CA LEU A 26 4.89 7.11 -18.16
C LEU A 26 3.96 8.34 -18.12
N GLN A 27 2.67 8.18 -18.44
CA GLN A 27 1.70 9.28 -18.33
C GLN A 27 1.46 9.71 -16.89
N MET A 28 1.41 8.76 -15.95
CA MET A 28 1.14 9.03 -14.53
C MET A 28 2.38 9.54 -13.77
N HIS A 29 3.55 9.01 -14.10
CA HIS A 29 4.76 9.17 -13.28
C HIS A 29 5.98 9.67 -14.05
N GLY A 30 5.88 9.87 -15.37
CA GLY A 30 7.02 10.30 -16.18
C GLY A 30 8.22 9.35 -16.07
N LYS A 31 9.41 9.91 -15.85
CA LYS A 31 10.66 9.17 -15.61
C LYS A 31 11.03 9.14 -14.11
N ASP A 32 10.05 9.01 -13.23
CA ASP A 32 10.27 8.90 -11.79
C ASP A 32 10.92 7.56 -11.42
N GLY A 33 12.22 7.60 -11.12
CA GLY A 33 13.01 6.43 -10.73
C GLY A 33 12.61 5.81 -9.39
N GLU A 34 12.03 6.57 -8.45
CA GLU A 34 11.55 6.02 -7.18
C GLU A 34 10.25 5.24 -7.36
N MET A 35 9.33 5.75 -8.18
CA MET A 35 8.13 4.97 -8.53
C MET A 35 8.47 3.72 -9.35
N ALA A 36 9.45 3.82 -10.27
CA ALA A 36 9.95 2.65 -10.99
C ALA A 36 10.52 1.60 -10.03
N LYS A 37 11.35 2.02 -9.06
CA LYS A 37 11.88 1.13 -8.01
C LYS A 37 10.77 0.47 -7.20
N LYS A 38 9.74 1.21 -6.77
CA LYS A 38 8.61 0.66 -6.03
C LYS A 38 7.88 -0.44 -6.81
N TRP A 39 7.63 -0.23 -8.10
CA TRP A 39 6.99 -1.24 -8.94
C TRP A 39 7.87 -2.47 -9.20
N ILE A 40 9.20 -2.32 -9.24
CA ILE A 40 10.13 -3.46 -9.27
C ILE A 40 10.06 -4.26 -7.96
N ILE A 41 9.95 -3.59 -6.81
CA ILE A 41 9.75 -4.28 -5.52
C ILE A 41 8.42 -5.03 -5.51
N ILE A 42 7.33 -4.42 -6.01
CA ILE A 42 6.02 -5.07 -6.14
C ILE A 42 6.12 -6.31 -7.04
N TYR A 43 6.78 -6.19 -8.19
CA TYR A 43 7.04 -7.33 -9.08
C TYR A 43 7.74 -8.49 -8.35
N HIS A 44 8.76 -8.20 -7.55
CA HIS A 44 9.43 -9.23 -6.74
C HIS A 44 8.49 -9.86 -5.70
N LYS A 45 7.69 -9.06 -4.99
CA LYS A 45 6.71 -9.56 -4.00
C LYS A 45 5.61 -10.41 -4.62
N LEU A 46 5.25 -10.16 -5.87
CA LEU A 46 4.29 -10.96 -6.64
C LEU A 46 4.91 -12.21 -7.29
N GLY A 47 6.10 -12.62 -6.85
CA GLY A 47 6.77 -13.81 -7.36
C GLY A 47 7.38 -13.65 -8.75
N ARG A 48 7.70 -12.40 -9.14
CA ARG A 48 8.21 -12.06 -10.48
C ARG A 48 7.24 -12.46 -11.60
N ASP A 49 5.94 -12.47 -11.29
CA ASP A 49 4.88 -12.78 -12.24
C ASP A 49 4.43 -11.52 -12.98
N ARG A 50 4.72 -11.45 -14.28
CA ARG A 50 4.34 -10.32 -15.13
C ARG A 50 2.83 -10.16 -15.25
N LYS A 51 2.04 -11.25 -15.31
CA LYS A 51 0.58 -11.16 -15.44
C LYS A 51 -0.03 -10.55 -14.18
N LYS A 52 0.33 -11.07 -13.00
CA LYS A 52 -0.12 -10.52 -11.70
C LYS A 52 0.29 -9.06 -11.54
N THR A 53 1.51 -8.73 -11.92
CA THR A 53 2.05 -7.37 -11.78
C THR A 53 1.33 -6.36 -12.69
N ASN A 54 1.04 -6.74 -13.94
CA ASN A 54 0.28 -5.89 -14.85
C ASN A 54 -1.18 -5.71 -14.41
N HIS A 55 -1.81 -6.78 -13.94
CA HIS A 55 -3.16 -6.70 -13.38
C HIS A 55 -3.20 -5.80 -12.14
N ALA A 56 -2.22 -5.92 -11.24
CA ALA A 56 -2.10 -5.03 -10.09
C ALA A 56 -1.89 -3.57 -10.51
N PHE A 57 -1.12 -3.31 -11.57
CA PHE A 57 -0.94 -1.97 -12.12
C PHE A 57 -2.23 -1.41 -12.70
N GLU A 58 -3.01 -2.20 -13.44
CA GLU A 58 -4.33 -1.80 -13.95
C GLU A 58 -5.31 -1.50 -12.82
N LEU A 59 -5.32 -2.35 -11.80
CA LEU A 59 -6.05 -2.12 -10.57
C LEU A 59 -5.54 -0.92 -9.80
N PHE A 60 -4.32 -0.43 -10.00
CA PHE A 60 -3.77 0.77 -9.38
C PHE A 60 -4.07 2.05 -10.18
N ALA A 61 -3.94 1.96 -11.50
CA ALA A 61 -4.16 3.06 -12.43
C ALA A 61 -5.64 3.30 -12.74
N GLY A 62 -6.53 2.38 -12.33
CA GLY A 62 -7.96 2.49 -12.53
C GLY A 62 -8.62 3.57 -11.66
N LYS A 63 -9.71 4.18 -12.15
CA LYS A 63 -10.51 5.17 -11.38
C LYS A 63 -11.09 4.64 -10.06
N LYS A 64 -11.15 3.32 -9.88
CA LYS A 64 -11.72 2.66 -8.68
C LYS A 64 -10.70 2.50 -7.55
N THR A 65 -9.40 2.58 -7.82
CA THR A 65 -8.32 2.28 -6.87
C THR A 65 -8.29 3.26 -5.70
N HIS A 66 -8.39 4.55 -5.98
CA HIS A 66 -8.41 5.57 -4.93
C HIS A 66 -9.55 5.31 -3.94
N LYS A 67 -10.73 4.92 -4.42
CA LYS A 67 -11.87 4.59 -3.56
C LYS A 67 -11.61 3.37 -2.67
N VAL A 68 -10.92 2.35 -3.20
CA VAL A 68 -10.61 1.13 -2.43
C VAL A 68 -9.54 1.41 -1.38
N LEU A 69 -8.48 2.13 -1.73
CA LEU A 69 -7.43 2.53 -0.78
C LEU A 69 -7.99 3.46 0.30
N ASP A 70 -8.79 4.47 -0.05
CA ASP A 70 -9.46 5.34 0.91
C ASP A 70 -10.40 4.55 1.84
N SER A 71 -11.04 3.49 1.33
CA SER A 71 -11.89 2.62 2.14
C SER A 71 -11.07 1.78 3.12
N ILE A 72 -9.90 1.29 2.70
CA ILE A 72 -8.97 0.58 3.57
C ILE A 72 -8.44 1.51 4.66
N ASP A 73 -8.05 2.75 4.33
CA ASP A 73 -7.58 3.73 5.31
C ASP A 73 -8.66 4.10 6.33
N LYS A 74 -9.91 4.30 5.87
CA LYS A 74 -11.06 4.51 6.76
C LYS A 74 -11.29 3.32 7.71
N LEU A 75 -11.17 2.10 7.21
CA LEU A 75 -11.29 0.89 8.03
C LEU A 75 -10.17 0.79 9.07
N ILE A 76 -8.93 1.10 8.71
CA ILE A 76 -7.79 1.15 9.64
C ILE A 76 -8.07 2.17 10.75
N GLU A 77 -8.54 3.36 10.40
CA GLU A 77 -8.80 4.43 11.37
C GLU A 77 -9.95 4.08 12.33
N LEU A 78 -11.04 3.50 11.80
CA LEU A 78 -12.13 2.99 12.63
C LEU A 78 -11.65 1.91 13.61
N ASN A 79 -10.76 1.02 13.17
CA ASN A 79 -10.23 -0.04 14.03
C ASN A 79 -9.29 0.51 15.11
N LYS A 80 -8.47 1.52 14.83
CA LYS A 80 -7.67 2.21 15.86
C LYS A 80 -8.56 2.78 16.96
N LYS A 81 -9.65 3.47 16.60
CA LYS A 81 -10.61 4.03 17.56
C LYS A 81 -11.28 2.94 18.41
N LYS A 82 -11.67 1.82 17.80
CA LYS A 82 -12.23 0.67 18.54
C LYS A 82 -11.24 0.08 19.55
N ILE A 83 -9.99 -0.09 19.16
CA ILE A 83 -8.92 -0.59 20.05
C ILE A 83 -8.74 0.35 21.24
N GLU A 84 -8.77 1.67 21.01
CA GLU A 84 -8.63 2.66 22.09
C GLU A 84 -9.78 2.59 23.10
N ILE A 85 -11.02 2.43 22.62
CA ILE A 85 -12.19 2.24 23.50
C ILE A 85 -12.04 0.98 24.34
N LEU A 86 -11.61 -0.14 23.74
CA LEU A 86 -11.40 -1.40 24.45
C LEU A 86 -10.34 -1.26 25.55
N LYS A 87 -9.27 -0.49 25.31
CA LYS A 87 -8.26 -0.22 26.34
C LYS A 87 -8.83 0.53 27.54
N ARG A 88 -9.64 1.57 27.29
CA ARG A 88 -10.30 2.34 28.37
C ARG A 88 -11.29 1.50 29.17
N ILE A 89 -12.07 0.65 28.51
CA ILE A 89 -12.98 -0.29 29.19
C ILE A 89 -12.19 -1.24 30.08
N ARG A 90 -11.09 -1.80 29.57
CA ARG A 90 -10.20 -2.67 30.35
C ARG A 90 -9.65 -1.96 31.59
N GLU A 91 -9.20 -0.72 31.46
CA GLU A 91 -8.73 0.08 32.60
C GLU A 91 -9.83 0.34 33.62
N GLY A 92 -11.03 0.73 33.18
CA GLY A 92 -12.18 0.93 34.07
C GLY A 92 -12.58 -0.34 34.82
N LEU A 93 -12.57 -1.49 34.14
CA LEU A 93 -12.83 -2.79 34.77
C LEU A 93 -11.73 -3.15 35.78
N PHE A 94 -10.48 -2.87 35.47
CA PHE A 94 -9.36 -3.10 36.38
C PHE A 94 -9.52 -2.29 37.68
N TYR A 95 -9.83 -0.99 37.58
CA TYR A 95 -10.09 -0.16 38.77
C TYR A 95 -11.27 -0.67 39.59
N LYS A 96 -12.36 -1.10 38.92
CA LYS A 96 -13.53 -1.67 39.59
C LYS A 96 -13.20 -2.94 40.36
N ILE A 97 -12.39 -3.83 39.79
CA ILE A 97 -11.93 -5.05 40.47
C ILE A 97 -11.11 -4.68 41.71
N ILE A 98 -10.17 -3.73 41.61
CA ILE A 98 -9.38 -3.27 42.77
C ILE A 98 -10.28 -2.69 43.86
N GLU A 99 -11.26 -1.84 43.52
CA GLU A 99 -12.19 -1.27 44.49
C GLU A 99 -13.04 -2.32 45.21
N GLU A 100 -13.37 -3.41 44.53
CA GLU A 100 -14.10 -4.55 45.10
C GLU A 100 -13.20 -5.43 45.99
N GLU A 101 -11.91 -5.60 45.66
CA GLU A 101 -10.97 -6.42 46.45
C GLU A 101 -10.40 -5.71 47.70
N VAL A 102 -10.39 -4.37 47.73
CA VAL A 102 -9.87 -3.57 48.86
C VAL A 102 -10.94 -3.27 49.92
N LYS A 103 -12.20 -3.66 49.67
CA LYS A 103 -13.30 -3.59 50.66
C LYS A 103 -13.39 -4.84 51.52
#